data_AF-A0A7X1ZJ78-F1
#
_entry.id   AF-A0A7X1ZJ78-F1
#
_cell.length_a   1.000
_cell.length_b   1.000
_cell.length_c   1.000
_cell.angle_alpha   90.00
_cell.angle_beta   90.00
_cell.angle_gamma   90.00
#
_symmetry.space_group_name_H-M   'P 1'
#
loop_
_entity.id
_entity.type
_entity.pdbx_description
1 polymer ?
#
loop_
_entity_poly.entity_id
_entity_poly.type
_entity_poly.pdbx_seq_one_letter_code
_entity_poly.pdbx_strand_id
1 'polypeptide(L)' 'MRNTPGNKYSEVVEQCKQALTVIILGTDIIRTRETLSSEGEKYLEEIRTQAWRINRELNKAE' A
#
# COMPACT_ATOMS: atom_id res chain seq x y z
N MET A 1 -4.44 -29.93 -17.49
CA MET A 1 -4.51 -29.45 -16.09
C MET A 1 -5.57 -28.37 -16.00
N ARG A 2 -6.50 -28.49 -15.05
CA ARG A 2 -7.67 -27.62 -14.92
C ARG A 2 -7.23 -26.20 -14.55
N ASN A 3 -7.65 -25.20 -15.31
CA ASN A 3 -7.52 -23.79 -14.98
C ASN A 3 -8.44 -23.48 -13.78
N THR A 4 -7.86 -23.42 -12.59
CA THR A 4 -8.58 -22.99 -11.39
C THR A 4 -8.88 -21.48 -11.49
N PRO A 5 -10.13 -21.02 -11.31
CA PRO A 5 -10.51 -19.61 -11.46
C PRO A 5 -9.81 -18.63 -10.51
N GLY A 6 -9.11 -19.12 -9.48
CA GLY A 6 -8.43 -18.30 -8.46
C GLY A 6 -7.14 -17.62 -8.92
N ASN A 7 -6.61 -17.93 -10.11
CA ASN A 7 -5.26 -17.51 -10.51
C ASN A 7 -5.20 -16.32 -11.48
N LYS A 8 -6.34 -15.75 -11.89
CA LYS A 8 -6.34 -14.66 -12.90
C LYS A 8 -5.92 -13.31 -12.34
N TYR A 9 -6.03 -13.13 -11.02
CA TYR A 9 -5.76 -11.86 -10.35
C TYR A 9 -4.70 -11.97 -9.26
N SER A 10 -4.14 -13.15 -9.00
CA SER A 10 -3.11 -13.37 -7.97
C SER A 10 -1.86 -12.53 -8.21
N GLU A 11 -1.38 -12.48 -9.47
CA GLU A 11 -0.23 -11.66 -9.85
C GLU A 11 -0.51 -10.16 -9.68
N VAL A 12 -1.70 -9.70 -10.05
CA VAL A 12 -2.10 -8.29 -9.90
C VAL A 12 -2.21 -7.92 -8.42
N VAL A 13 -2.79 -8.79 -7.60
CA VAL A 13 -2.89 -8.59 -6.14
C VAL A 13 -1.49 -8.49 -5.52
N GLU A 14 -0.57 -9.36 -5.92
CA GLU A 14 0.81 -9.33 -5.43
C GLU A 14 1.55 -8.05 -5.86
N GLN A 15 1.40 -7.63 -7.12
CA GLN A 15 1.95 -6.35 -7.59
C GLN A 15 1.39 -5.16 -6.81
N CYS A 16 0.08 -5.16 -6.49
CA CYS A 16 -0.52 -4.13 -5.65
C CYS A 16 0.05 -4.12 -4.23
N LYS A 17 0.25 -5.29 -3.60
CA LYS A 17 0.87 -5.39 -2.27
C LYS A 17 2.29 -4.82 -2.25
N GLN A 18 3.08 -5.11 -3.28
CA GLN A 18 4.44 -4.58 -3.43
C GLN A 18 4.43 -3.06 -3.58
N ALA A 19 3.57 -2.51 -4.44
CA ALA A 19 3.42 -1.06 -4.62
C ALA A 19 3.01 -0.36 -3.32
N LEU A 20 2.05 -0.93 -2.58
CA LEU A 20 1.61 -0.39 -1.29
C LEU A 20 2.72 -0.42 -0.24
N THR A 21 3.54 -1.47 -0.23
CA THR A 21 4.71 -1.56 0.66
C THR A 21 5.70 -0.42 0.39
N VAL A 22 6.00 -0.15 -0.89
CA VAL A 22 6.88 0.97 -1.28
C VAL A 22 6.29 2.31 -0.84
N ILE A 23 4.99 2.52 -1.03
CA ILE A 23 4.30 3.76 -0.61
C ILE A 23 4.43 3.93 0.92
N ILE A 24 4.09 2.91 1.70
CA ILE A 24 4.15 2.95 3.17
C ILE A 24 5.58 3.30 3.63
N LEU A 25 6.59 2.59 3.13
CA LEU A 25 7.99 2.86 3.48
C LEU A 25 8.43 4.27 3.05
N GLY A 26 7.99 4.72 1.86
CA GLY A 26 8.23 6.07 1.38
C GLY A 26 7.67 7.13 2.33
N THR A 27 6.44 6.94 2.84
CA THR A 27 5.86 7.86 3.82
C THR A 27 6.63 7.88 5.14
N ASP A 28 7.14 6.73 5.60
CA ASP A 28 7.99 6.65 6.78
C ASP A 28 9.32 7.40 6.59
N ILE A 29 9.94 7.27 5.42
CA ILE A 29 11.19 7.96 5.09
C ILE A 29 10.98 9.47 5.05
N ILE A 30 9.94 9.96 4.36
CA ILE A 30 9.65 11.40 4.26
C ILE A 30 9.43 11.98 5.64
N ARG A 31 8.57 11.35 6.47
CA ARG A 31 8.29 11.82 7.84
C ARG A 31 9.54 11.86 8.73
N THR A 32 10.51 10.99 8.47
CA THR A 32 11.75 10.91 9.25
C THR A 32 12.80 11.92 8.80
N ARG A 33 12.82 12.27 7.51
CA ARG A 33 13.93 13.04 6.89
C ARG A 33 13.58 14.48 6.57
N GLU A 34 12.30 14.78 6.35
CA GLU A 34 11.84 16.08 5.90
C GLU A 34 11.08 16.79 7.01
N THR A 35 11.22 18.12 7.07
CA THR A 35 10.33 18.96 7.88
C THR A 35 9.17 19.40 7.00
N LEU A 36 7.98 18.87 7.28
CA LEU A 36 6.77 19.21 6.54
C LEU A 36 6.01 20.36 7.20
N SER A 37 5.22 21.08 6.40
CA SER A 37 4.18 21.94 6.93
C SER A 37 3.11 21.10 7.63
N SER A 38 2.28 21.71 8.47
CA SER A 38 1.14 21.01 9.09
C SER A 38 0.20 20.39 8.04
N GLU A 39 0.07 21.01 6.87
CA GLU A 39 -0.73 20.49 5.77
C GLU A 39 -0.03 19.31 5.09
N GLY A 40 1.30 19.37 4.91
CA GLY A 40 2.11 18.26 4.41
C GLY A 40 2.04 17.02 5.31
N GLU A 41 2.15 17.20 6.64
CA GLU A 41 1.98 16.10 7.61
C GLU A 41 0.60 15.46 7.50
N LYS A 42 -0.45 16.27 7.38
CA LYS A 42 -1.82 15.78 7.23
C LYS A 42 -1.96 14.93 5.97
N TYR A 43 -1.48 15.40 4.83
CA TYR A 43 -1.54 14.64 3.58
C TYR A 43 -0.71 13.36 3.63
N LEU A 44 0.46 13.40 4.27
CA LEU A 44 1.32 12.23 4.41
C LEU A 44 0.66 11.14 5.27
N GLU A 45 0.01 11.54 6.36
CA GLU A 45 -0.74 10.63 7.24
C GLU A 45 -1.98 10.05 6.53
N GLU A 46 -2.67 10.85 5.72
CA GLU A 46 -3.79 10.37 4.90
C GLU A 46 -3.32 9.31 3.88
N ILE A 47 -2.22 9.56 3.16
CA ILE A 47 -1.62 8.61 2.21
C ILE A 47 -1.25 7.30 2.91
N ARG A 48 -0.55 7.40 4.04
CA ARG A 48 -0.16 6.23 4.84
C ARG A 48 -1.38 5.43 5.28
N THR A 49 -2.39 6.10 5.81
CA THR A 49 -3.61 5.46 6.31
C THR A 49 -4.35 4.71 5.21
N GLN A 50 -4.51 5.33 4.03
CA GLN A 50 -5.17 4.68 2.90
C GLN A 50 -4.35 3.50 2.37
N ALA A 51 -3.04 3.65 2.24
CA ALA A 51 -2.16 2.56 1.79
C ALA A 51 -2.26 1.34 2.72
N TRP A 52 -2.27 1.56 4.04
CA TRP A 52 -2.47 0.49 5.02
C TRP A 52 -3.84 -0.18 4.91
N ARG A 53 -4.91 0.60 4.72
CA ARG A 53 -6.26 0.06 4.54
C ARG A 53 -6.35 -0.84 3.32
N ILE A 54 -5.85 -0.39 2.17
CA ILE A 54 -5.87 -1.17 0.92
C ILE A 54 -5.02 -2.45 1.11
N ASN A 55 -3.82 -2.32 1.69
CA ASN A 55 -2.94 -3.47 1.89
C ASN A 55 -3.60 -4.52 2.80
N ARG A 56 -4.29 -4.08 3.86
CA ARG A 56 -5.04 -4.98 4.75
C ARG A 56 -6.15 -5.71 4.01
N GLU A 57 -6.92 -5.04 3.15
CA GLU A 57 -8.00 -5.71 2.40
C GLU A 57 -7.44 -6.69 1.37
N LEU A 58 -6.34 -6.38 0.70
CA LEU A 58 -5.69 -7.31 -0.23
C LEU A 58 -5.17 -8.58 0.46
N ASN A 59 -4.68 -8.48 1.70
CA ASN A 59 -4.22 -9.65 2.46
C ASN A 59 -5.37 -10.50 3.05
N LYS A 60 -6.61 -10.00 3.06
CA LYS A 60 -7.80 -10.81 3.42
C LYS A 60 -8.41 -11.55 2.23
N ALA A 61 -8.02 -11.18 1.01
CA ALA A 61 -8.55 -11.75 -0.23
C ALA A 61 -7.83 -13.05 -0.66
N GLU A 62 -6.79 -13.45 0.08
CA GLU A 62 -6.07 -14.73 -0.03
C GLU A 62 -6.64 -15.78 0.94
#